data_AF-A0AA43GTC8-F1
#
_entry.id   AF-A0AA43GTC8-F1
#
_cell.length_a   1.000
_cell.length_b   1.000
_cell.length_c   1.000
_cell.angle_alpha   90.00
_cell.angle_beta   90.00
_cell.angle_gamma   90.00
#
_symmetry.space_group_name_H-M   'P 1'
#
loop_
_entity.id
_entity.type
_entity.pdbx_description
1 polymer ?
#
loop_
_entity_poly.entity_id
_entity_poly.type
_entity_poly.pdbx_seq_one_letter_code
_entity_poly.pdbx_strand_id
1 'polypeptide(L)'
;MVFMQKQILKLGFSLIMAFWLAIGAFIPSAAALTGEQRLVSEVWRIVNRAYLDETFNHQNWSQARKKALEKPLKNREAAYAAIEKMLNTLGDPFTRFLDPQQYRSLQVNTSGELTGVGLQIALNPETGKLEVVSPIIDSPADMAGIKPRDRILKIEGLSTKNLTLDQAAAKMRGPIGSSVTLLIERDGVGKKEVTIVRDRITLNPVVADLRFSPQGMPIGYLRLTQFNANADTELAHAISSLEKKGAAAYILDLRNNPGGLLQSGIEIARLWLNSGTIVYTVNRQGIQGSFESSGPALTDDPLVILVNQGTASASEILAGALQDNHRATLVGETTFGKGLIQSLFELSDGSGLAVTIAKYETPSHRDINKLGIKPDVVISQESITRTQIATEADLQYQAAVELIKTNSVLAEVGSK
;
A
#
# COMPACT_ATOMS: atom_id res chain seq x y z
N MET A 1 -84.36 -13.71 -12.18
CA MET A 1 -83.52 -12.93 -11.25
C MET A 1 -82.08 -13.43 -11.13
N VAL A 2 -81.83 -14.74 -11.03
CA VAL A 2 -80.48 -15.34 -10.85
C VAL A 2 -79.54 -15.15 -12.06
N PHE A 3 -80.06 -15.04 -13.28
CA PHE A 3 -79.24 -14.87 -14.48
C PHE A 3 -78.62 -13.47 -14.60
N MET A 4 -79.37 -12.43 -14.21
CA MET A 4 -78.88 -11.03 -14.19
C MET A 4 -77.78 -10.82 -13.15
N GLN A 5 -77.89 -11.43 -11.96
CA GLN A 5 -76.84 -11.36 -10.93
C GLN A 5 -75.51 -11.97 -11.38
N LYS A 6 -75.53 -13.09 -12.11
CA LYS A 6 -74.30 -13.71 -12.66
C LYS A 6 -73.64 -12.85 -13.74
N GLN A 7 -74.42 -12.13 -14.55
CA GLN A 7 -73.86 -11.21 -15.55
C GLN A 7 -73.25 -9.95 -14.92
N ILE A 8 -73.89 -9.39 -13.88
CA ILE A 8 -73.36 -8.23 -13.15
C ILE A 8 -72.04 -8.60 -12.43
N LEU A 9 -71.96 -9.79 -11.82
CA LEU A 9 -70.74 -10.27 -11.16
C LEU A 9 -69.58 -10.49 -12.15
N LYS A 10 -69.88 -11.06 -13.34
CA LYS A 10 -68.90 -11.22 -14.42
C LYS A 10 -68.41 -9.89 -14.98
N LEU A 11 -69.31 -8.91 -15.13
CA LEU A 11 -68.95 -7.55 -15.57
C LEU A 11 -68.06 -6.85 -14.54
N GLY A 12 -68.40 -6.96 -13.25
CA GLY A 12 -67.61 -6.40 -12.15
C GLY A 12 -66.21 -7.00 -12.06
N PHE A 13 -66.08 -8.32 -12.22
CA PHE A 13 -64.77 -8.99 -12.22
C PHE A 13 -63.92 -8.59 -13.45
N SER A 14 -64.55 -8.45 -14.61
CA SER A 14 -63.87 -8.01 -15.83
C SER A 14 -63.41 -6.54 -15.75
N LEU A 15 -64.18 -5.68 -15.08
CA LEU A 15 -63.80 -4.28 -14.81
C LEU A 15 -62.65 -4.17 -13.82
N ILE A 16 -62.64 -4.98 -12.77
CA ILE A 16 -61.53 -5.03 -11.79
C ILE A 16 -60.26 -5.56 -12.47
N MET A 17 -60.35 -6.60 -13.30
CA MET A 17 -59.21 -7.14 -14.03
C MET A 17 -58.68 -6.14 -15.07
N ALA A 18 -59.55 -5.43 -15.77
CA ALA A 18 -59.17 -4.34 -16.68
C ALA A 18 -58.50 -3.17 -15.93
N PHE A 19 -58.98 -2.85 -14.71
CA PHE A 19 -58.39 -1.84 -13.85
C PHE A 19 -56.99 -2.24 -13.36
N TRP A 20 -56.79 -3.50 -12.96
CA TRP A 20 -55.47 -4.03 -12.58
C TRP A 20 -54.50 -4.14 -13.78
N LEU A 21 -54.99 -4.50 -14.95
CA LEU A 21 -54.20 -4.50 -16.20
C LEU A 21 -53.83 -3.07 -16.62
N ALA A 22 -54.74 -2.11 -16.46
CA ALA A 22 -54.46 -0.70 -16.71
C ALA A 22 -53.42 -0.16 -15.70
N ILE A 23 -53.55 -0.47 -14.41
CA ILE A 23 -52.54 -0.12 -13.41
C ILE A 23 -51.19 -0.77 -13.74
N GLY A 24 -51.17 -2.05 -14.13
CA GLY A 24 -49.96 -2.75 -14.55
C GLY A 24 -49.29 -2.13 -15.79
N ALA A 25 -50.07 -1.54 -16.69
CA ALA A 25 -49.55 -0.80 -17.85
C ALA A 25 -49.01 0.61 -17.48
N PHE A 26 -49.38 1.14 -16.31
CA PHE A 26 -48.88 2.41 -15.77
C PHE A 26 -47.80 2.23 -14.68
N ILE A 27 -47.42 0.99 -14.33
CA ILE A 27 -46.22 0.77 -13.53
C ILE A 27 -45.03 1.02 -14.46
N PRO A 28 -44.25 2.09 -14.28
CA PRO A 28 -43.04 2.27 -15.06
C PRO A 28 -42.17 1.04 -14.83
N SER A 29 -41.69 0.42 -15.91
CA SER A 29 -40.67 -0.62 -15.84
C SER A 29 -39.58 -0.11 -14.89
N ALA A 30 -39.29 -0.85 -13.82
CA ALA A 30 -38.19 -0.49 -12.94
C ALA A 30 -36.93 -0.38 -13.82
N ALA A 31 -36.53 0.85 -14.14
CA ALA A 31 -35.45 1.08 -15.08
C ALA A 31 -34.21 0.41 -14.50
N ALA A 32 -33.62 -0.51 -15.26
CA ALA A 32 -32.39 -1.14 -14.84
C ALA A 32 -31.35 -0.03 -14.59
N LEU A 33 -30.67 -0.09 -13.45
CA LEU A 33 -29.64 0.88 -13.10
C LEU A 33 -28.63 0.99 -14.25
N THR A 34 -28.22 2.21 -14.59
CA THR A 34 -27.10 2.45 -15.52
C THR A 34 -25.81 1.87 -14.94
N GLY A 35 -24.77 1.70 -15.77
CA GLY A 35 -23.47 1.18 -15.28
C GLY A 35 -22.90 2.03 -14.13
N GLU A 36 -23.07 3.33 -14.23
CA GLU A 36 -22.64 4.36 -13.29
C GLU A 36 -23.40 4.22 -11.96
N GLN A 37 -24.73 4.03 -12.03
CA GLN A 37 -25.55 3.82 -10.84
C GLN A 37 -25.27 2.46 -10.17
N ARG A 38 -24.93 1.43 -10.96
CA ARG A 38 -24.48 0.13 -10.45
C ARG A 38 -23.16 0.27 -9.71
N LEU A 39 -22.19 1.00 -10.25
CA LEU A 39 -20.90 1.23 -9.60
C LEU A 39 -21.06 1.95 -8.24
N VAL A 40 -21.86 3.02 -8.17
CA VAL A 40 -22.19 3.69 -6.91
C VAL A 40 -22.82 2.72 -5.90
N SER A 41 -23.73 1.86 -6.38
CA SER A 41 -24.40 0.86 -5.54
C SER A 41 -23.48 -0.26 -5.08
N GLU A 42 -22.50 -0.65 -5.92
CA GLU A 42 -21.46 -1.62 -5.61
C GLU A 42 -20.58 -1.11 -4.47
N VAL A 43 -20.04 0.11 -4.61
CA VAL A 43 -19.22 0.75 -3.57
C VAL A 43 -20.00 0.86 -2.26
N TRP A 44 -21.23 1.36 -2.31
CA TRP A 44 -22.08 1.49 -1.14
C TRP A 44 -22.27 0.16 -0.41
N ARG A 45 -22.51 -0.94 -1.16
CA ARG A 45 -22.73 -2.28 -0.62
C ARG A 45 -21.47 -2.82 0.06
N ILE A 46 -20.31 -2.61 -0.52
CA ILE A 46 -19.03 -3.06 0.06
C ILE A 46 -18.81 -2.35 1.40
N VAL A 47 -18.92 -1.02 1.44
CA VAL A 47 -18.78 -0.23 2.68
C VAL A 47 -19.81 -0.65 3.71
N ASN A 48 -21.08 -0.81 3.32
CA ASN A 48 -22.15 -1.21 4.24
C ASN A 48 -21.83 -2.52 4.99
N ARG A 49 -21.17 -3.47 4.31
CA ARG A 49 -20.85 -4.78 4.87
C ARG A 49 -19.53 -4.79 5.64
N ALA A 50 -18.53 -4.08 5.15
CA ALA A 50 -17.15 -4.28 5.57
C ALA A 50 -16.61 -3.18 6.49
N TYR A 51 -17.18 -1.98 6.48
CA TYR A 51 -16.59 -0.81 7.15
C TYR A 51 -16.38 -1.02 8.66
N LEU A 52 -15.42 -0.37 9.29
CA LEU A 52 -15.12 -0.61 10.70
C LEU A 52 -16.20 -0.05 11.63
N ASP A 53 -16.70 1.15 11.36
CA ASP A 53 -17.67 1.82 12.23
C ASP A 53 -19.11 1.54 11.75
N GLU A 54 -19.91 0.86 12.58
CA GLU A 54 -21.30 0.53 12.27
C GLU A 54 -22.23 1.74 12.18
N THR A 55 -21.84 2.85 12.82
CA THR A 55 -22.62 4.10 12.79
C THR A 55 -22.35 4.91 11.53
N PHE A 56 -21.35 4.52 10.72
CA PHE A 56 -20.90 5.23 9.53
C PHE A 56 -20.66 6.71 9.81
N ASN A 57 -19.99 7.04 10.92
CA ASN A 57 -19.80 8.40 11.41
C ASN A 57 -21.14 9.14 11.60
N HIS A 58 -22.07 8.47 12.30
CA HIS A 58 -23.43 8.91 12.56
C HIS A 58 -24.26 9.21 11.29
N GLN A 59 -23.90 8.66 10.13
CA GLN A 59 -24.62 8.85 8.89
C GLN A 59 -25.67 7.75 8.68
N ASN A 60 -26.84 8.13 8.13
CA ASN A 60 -27.76 7.16 7.58
C ASN A 60 -27.20 6.66 6.23
N TRP A 61 -26.47 5.54 6.27
CA TRP A 61 -25.78 5.03 5.09
C TRP A 61 -26.74 4.73 3.93
N SER A 62 -27.95 4.24 4.23
CA SER A 62 -28.97 4.00 3.21
C SER A 62 -29.44 5.30 2.53
N GLN A 63 -29.52 6.41 3.26
CA GLN A 63 -29.82 7.73 2.71
C GLN A 63 -28.65 8.30 1.90
N ALA A 64 -27.40 8.03 2.31
CA ALA A 64 -26.21 8.43 1.56
C ALA A 64 -26.23 7.86 0.13
N ARG A 65 -26.63 6.59 -0.04
CA ARG A 65 -26.85 5.99 -1.37
C ARG A 65 -27.91 6.71 -2.18
N LYS A 66 -29.07 6.98 -1.58
CA LYS A 66 -30.18 7.68 -2.26
C LYS A 66 -29.69 9.03 -2.78
N LYS A 67 -29.03 9.82 -1.93
CA LYS A 67 -28.46 11.12 -2.26
C LYS A 67 -27.41 11.06 -3.38
N ALA A 68 -26.57 10.01 -3.39
CA ALA A 68 -25.58 9.81 -4.46
C ALA A 68 -26.22 9.49 -5.81
N LEU A 69 -27.42 8.88 -5.81
CA LEU A 69 -28.17 8.47 -7.01
C LEU A 69 -29.26 9.46 -7.45
N GLU A 70 -29.53 10.51 -6.66
CA GLU A 70 -30.57 11.51 -6.94
C GLU A 70 -30.32 12.28 -8.24
N LYS A 71 -29.05 12.58 -8.55
CA LYS A 71 -28.68 13.30 -9.78
C LYS A 71 -28.34 12.32 -10.91
N PRO A 72 -28.75 12.59 -12.16
CA PRO A 72 -28.34 11.77 -13.30
C PRO A 72 -26.82 11.70 -13.43
N LEU A 73 -26.28 10.48 -13.41
CA LEU A 73 -24.85 10.20 -13.59
C LEU A 73 -24.59 10.02 -15.09
N LYS A 74 -24.27 11.13 -15.77
CA LYS A 74 -24.17 11.17 -17.24
C LYS A 74 -22.95 10.45 -17.82
N ASN A 75 -21.90 10.30 -17.02
CA ASN A 75 -20.63 9.70 -17.40
C ASN A 75 -19.91 9.13 -16.18
N ARG A 76 -18.74 8.53 -16.41
CA ARG A 76 -17.97 7.86 -15.37
C ARG A 76 -17.42 8.84 -14.33
N GLU A 77 -16.99 10.02 -14.76
CA GLU A 77 -16.46 11.06 -13.89
C GLU A 77 -17.53 11.54 -12.90
N ALA A 78 -18.79 11.68 -13.35
CA ALA A 78 -19.91 12.00 -12.46
C ALA A 78 -20.16 10.89 -11.43
N ALA A 79 -20.00 9.62 -11.81
CA ALA A 79 -20.12 8.50 -10.88
C ALA A 79 -19.02 8.52 -9.82
N TYR A 80 -17.76 8.74 -10.23
CA TYR A 80 -16.62 8.84 -9.31
C TYR A 80 -16.80 9.99 -8.32
N ALA A 81 -17.17 11.18 -8.80
CA ALA A 81 -17.43 12.33 -7.93
C ALA A 81 -18.57 12.07 -6.93
N ALA A 82 -19.63 11.35 -7.34
CA ALA A 82 -20.72 10.95 -6.44
C ALA A 82 -20.25 9.93 -5.38
N ILE A 83 -19.40 8.97 -5.77
CA ILE A 83 -18.78 7.99 -4.87
C ILE A 83 -17.90 8.70 -3.85
N GLU A 84 -16.95 9.53 -4.29
CA GLU A 84 -16.05 10.26 -3.40
C GLU A 84 -16.82 11.12 -2.40
N LYS A 85 -17.84 11.85 -2.87
CA LYS A 85 -18.71 12.63 -1.99
C LYS A 85 -19.44 11.77 -0.96
N MET A 86 -19.89 10.58 -1.34
CA MET A 86 -20.55 9.64 -0.44
C MET A 86 -19.56 9.11 0.61
N LEU A 87 -18.36 8.68 0.21
CA LEU A 87 -17.33 8.16 1.11
C LEU A 87 -16.81 9.23 2.09
N ASN A 88 -16.66 10.49 1.64
CA ASN A 88 -16.22 11.60 2.48
C ASN A 88 -17.12 11.85 3.69
N THR A 89 -18.39 11.41 3.66
CA THR A 89 -19.30 11.54 4.82
C THR A 89 -18.89 10.67 6.00
N LEU A 90 -18.08 9.62 5.77
CA LEU A 90 -17.54 8.75 6.81
C LEU A 90 -16.47 9.43 7.66
N GLY A 91 -15.88 10.54 7.20
CA GLY A 91 -14.78 11.21 7.91
C GLY A 91 -13.50 10.37 8.05
N ASP A 92 -13.42 9.23 7.36
CA ASP A 92 -12.26 8.34 7.34
C ASP A 92 -11.46 8.56 6.05
N PRO A 93 -10.26 9.19 6.12
CA PRO A 93 -9.44 9.45 4.95
C PRO A 93 -8.87 8.17 4.31
N PHE A 94 -8.94 7.02 4.99
CA PHE A 94 -8.43 5.75 4.49
C PHE A 94 -9.49 4.93 3.74
N THR A 95 -10.78 5.23 3.95
CA THR A 95 -11.87 4.66 3.14
C THR A 95 -12.10 5.54 1.93
N ARG A 96 -11.55 5.14 0.79
CA ARG A 96 -11.50 5.97 -0.41
C ARG A 96 -11.65 5.18 -1.69
N PHE A 97 -12.21 5.84 -2.69
CA PHE A 97 -12.23 5.38 -4.06
C PHE A 97 -10.85 5.57 -4.68
N LEU A 98 -10.48 4.64 -5.55
CA LEU A 98 -9.27 4.69 -6.36
C LEU A 98 -9.70 4.54 -7.80
N ASP A 99 -9.44 5.52 -8.65
CA ASP A 99 -9.68 5.34 -10.08
C ASP A 99 -8.81 4.17 -10.64
N PRO A 100 -9.07 3.68 -11.86
CA PRO A 100 -8.32 2.54 -12.41
C PRO A 100 -6.80 2.75 -12.48
N GLN A 101 -6.32 3.98 -12.63
CA GLN A 101 -4.89 4.30 -12.65
C GLN A 101 -4.31 4.25 -11.24
N GLN A 102 -4.98 4.89 -10.27
CA GLN A 102 -4.58 4.85 -8.86
C GLN A 102 -4.58 3.43 -8.31
N TYR A 103 -5.60 2.63 -8.65
CA TYR A 103 -5.71 1.23 -8.26
C TYR A 103 -4.56 0.39 -8.82
N ARG A 104 -4.25 0.56 -10.11
CA ARG A 104 -3.13 -0.14 -10.75
C ARG A 104 -1.78 0.26 -10.18
N SER A 105 -1.56 1.55 -9.91
CA SER A 105 -0.34 2.03 -9.26
C SER A 105 -0.17 1.44 -7.87
N LEU A 106 -1.26 1.35 -7.10
CA LEU A 106 -1.24 0.70 -5.79
C LEU A 106 -0.87 -0.78 -5.91
N GLN A 107 -1.50 -1.51 -6.84
CA GLN A 107 -1.22 -2.93 -7.08
C GLN A 107 0.27 -3.19 -7.39
N VAL A 108 0.87 -2.40 -8.28
CA VAL A 108 2.31 -2.51 -8.63
C VAL A 108 3.20 -2.26 -7.41
N ASN A 109 2.90 -1.22 -6.63
CA ASN A 109 3.68 -0.91 -5.43
C ASN A 109 3.58 -2.00 -4.37
N THR A 110 2.42 -2.67 -4.26
CA THR A 110 2.21 -3.76 -3.30
C THR A 110 2.75 -5.10 -3.77
N SER A 111 2.64 -5.42 -5.06
CA SER A 111 3.23 -6.65 -5.61
C SER A 111 4.76 -6.60 -5.54
N GLY A 112 5.36 -5.41 -5.55
CA GLY A 112 6.81 -5.25 -5.65
C GLY A 112 7.34 -5.69 -7.02
N GLU A 113 6.45 -5.86 -7.99
CA GLU A 113 6.76 -6.39 -9.32
C GLU A 113 6.20 -5.46 -10.39
N LEU A 114 7.07 -5.12 -11.33
CA LEU A 114 6.70 -4.39 -12.53
C LEU A 114 7.19 -5.17 -13.74
N THR A 115 6.32 -5.42 -14.72
CA THR A 115 6.75 -5.94 -16.02
C THR A 115 7.00 -4.77 -16.97
N GLY A 116 8.18 -4.71 -17.58
CA GLY A 116 8.52 -3.68 -18.55
C GLY A 116 10.01 -3.48 -18.68
N VAL A 117 10.42 -2.23 -18.87
CA VAL A 117 11.84 -1.85 -19.04
C VAL A 117 12.49 -1.26 -17.79
N GLY A 118 11.71 -0.83 -16.80
CA GLY A 118 12.24 -0.34 -15.52
C GLY A 118 12.72 1.11 -15.56
N LEU A 119 11.93 2.01 -16.16
CA LEU A 119 12.22 3.44 -16.19
C LEU A 119 11.23 4.22 -15.33
N GLN A 120 11.76 5.15 -14.53
CA GLN A 120 10.99 6.27 -14.00
C GLN A 120 11.06 7.42 -15.01
N ILE A 121 9.89 7.92 -15.42
CA ILE A 121 9.76 8.96 -16.44
C ILE A 121 8.92 10.13 -15.92
N ALA A 122 9.22 11.32 -16.41
CA ALA A 122 8.46 12.54 -16.12
C ALA A 122 8.36 13.40 -17.39
N LEU A 123 7.38 14.30 -17.40
CA LEU A 123 7.36 15.39 -18.37
C LEU A 123 8.19 16.52 -17.78
N ASN A 124 9.19 16.98 -18.52
CA ASN A 124 9.95 18.16 -18.14
C ASN A 124 9.01 19.38 -18.21
N PRO A 125 8.79 20.12 -17.11
CA PRO A 125 7.81 21.21 -17.09
C PRO A 125 8.21 22.40 -17.96
N GLU A 126 9.51 22.59 -18.25
CA GLU A 126 10.01 23.69 -19.07
C GLU A 126 9.91 23.37 -20.57
N THR A 127 10.21 22.13 -20.95
CA THR A 127 10.29 21.73 -22.38
C THR A 127 9.08 20.94 -22.87
N GLY A 128 8.24 20.45 -21.95
CA GLY A 128 7.13 19.53 -22.23
C GLY A 128 7.56 18.17 -22.77
N LYS A 129 8.86 17.84 -22.76
CA LYS A 129 9.39 16.59 -23.31
C LYS A 129 9.36 15.48 -22.27
N LEU A 130 9.16 14.25 -22.75
CA LEU A 130 9.28 13.04 -21.93
C LEU A 130 10.75 12.76 -21.61
N GLU A 131 11.10 12.75 -20.33
CA GLU A 131 12.46 12.57 -19.84
C GLU A 131 12.54 11.42 -18.83
N VAL A 132 13.68 10.72 -18.83
CA VAL A 132 14.03 9.72 -17.83
C VAL A 132 14.43 10.44 -16.55
N VAL A 133 13.72 10.18 -15.47
CA VAL A 133 14.12 10.61 -14.13
C VAL A 133 15.28 9.74 -13.65
N SER A 134 15.08 8.43 -13.67
CA SER A 134 16.11 7.44 -13.36
C SER A 134 15.71 6.07 -13.92
N PRO A 135 16.65 5.25 -14.42
CA PRO A 135 16.42 3.82 -14.48
C PRO A 135 16.29 3.24 -13.06
N ILE A 136 15.51 2.16 -12.94
CA ILE A 136 15.51 1.31 -11.75
C ILE A 136 16.79 0.47 -11.81
N ILE A 137 17.54 0.42 -10.70
CA ILE A 137 18.79 -0.34 -10.63
C ILE A 137 18.54 -1.80 -10.99
N ASP A 138 19.47 -2.40 -11.75
CA ASP A 138 19.41 -3.79 -12.24
C ASP A 138 18.24 -4.10 -13.19
N SER A 139 17.50 -3.08 -13.65
CA SER A 139 16.44 -3.26 -14.63
C SER A 139 16.97 -3.41 -16.07
N PRO A 140 16.15 -3.89 -17.02
CA PRO A 140 16.53 -3.95 -18.43
C PRO A 140 17.00 -2.61 -19.01
N ALA A 141 16.39 -1.48 -18.60
CA ALA A 141 16.81 -0.16 -19.06
C ALA A 141 18.14 0.31 -18.46
N ASP A 142 18.41 -0.06 -17.21
CA ASP A 142 19.70 0.20 -16.56
C ASP A 142 20.81 -0.56 -17.27
N MET A 143 20.60 -1.87 -17.50
CA MET A 143 21.52 -2.72 -18.26
C MET A 143 21.70 -2.25 -19.72
N ALA A 144 20.67 -1.66 -20.33
CA ALA A 144 20.75 -1.06 -21.67
C ALA A 144 21.49 0.30 -21.69
N GLY A 145 21.94 0.81 -20.54
CA GLY A 145 22.74 2.02 -20.42
C GLY A 145 21.94 3.32 -20.58
N ILE A 146 20.63 3.29 -20.33
CA ILE A 146 19.80 4.49 -20.22
C ILE A 146 20.21 5.25 -18.95
N LYS A 147 20.27 6.57 -19.05
CA LYS A 147 20.73 7.44 -17.96
C LYS A 147 19.66 8.45 -17.55
N PRO A 148 19.74 8.97 -16.31
CA PRO A 148 18.96 10.14 -15.91
C PRO A 148 19.10 11.27 -16.95
N ARG A 149 17.99 11.96 -17.21
CA ARG A 149 17.82 13.06 -18.19
C ARG A 149 17.86 12.66 -19.67
N ASP A 150 17.95 11.38 -20.01
CA ASP A 150 17.72 10.97 -21.40
C ASP A 150 16.28 11.34 -21.83
N ARG A 151 16.14 12.02 -22.98
CA ARG A 151 14.83 12.38 -23.55
C ARG A 151 14.32 11.25 -24.43
N ILE A 152 13.14 10.71 -24.14
CA ILE A 152 12.52 9.66 -24.95
C ILE A 152 11.71 10.31 -26.07
N LEU A 153 12.22 10.27 -27.30
CA LEU A 153 11.62 10.93 -28.47
C LEU A 153 10.59 10.05 -29.19
N LYS A 154 10.84 8.74 -29.24
CA LYS A 154 9.93 7.74 -29.83
C LYS A 154 9.93 6.44 -29.04
N ILE A 155 8.79 5.76 -29.06
CA ILE A 155 8.59 4.39 -28.55
C ILE A 155 7.97 3.58 -29.69
N GLU A 156 8.62 2.51 -30.15
CA GLU A 156 8.19 1.74 -31.33
C GLU A 156 7.99 2.62 -32.57
N GLY A 157 8.91 3.56 -32.81
CA GLY A 157 8.82 4.50 -33.93
C GLY A 157 7.76 5.60 -33.78
N LEU A 158 6.86 5.52 -32.80
CA LEU A 158 5.81 6.50 -32.52
C LEU A 158 6.35 7.66 -31.68
N SER A 159 6.06 8.90 -32.08
CA SER A 159 6.49 10.09 -31.34
C SER A 159 5.83 10.16 -29.96
N THR A 160 6.61 10.56 -28.96
CA THR A 160 6.15 10.76 -27.58
C THR A 160 5.52 12.13 -27.32
N LYS A 161 5.58 13.07 -28.28
CA LYS A 161 5.12 14.46 -28.09
C LYS A 161 3.65 14.59 -27.66
N ASN A 162 2.79 13.69 -28.15
CA ASN A 162 1.36 13.72 -27.88
C ASN A 162 0.93 12.61 -26.92
N LEU A 163 1.89 11.90 -26.31
CA LEU A 163 1.58 10.84 -25.36
C LEU A 163 1.50 11.42 -23.94
N THR A 164 0.49 11.00 -23.19
CA THR A 164 0.52 11.14 -21.74
C THR A 164 1.60 10.23 -21.15
N LEU A 165 2.02 10.51 -19.91
CA LEU A 165 2.95 9.62 -19.17
C LEU A 165 2.45 8.19 -19.13
N ASP A 166 1.14 7.99 -18.92
CA ASP A 166 0.54 6.66 -18.86
C ASP A 166 0.56 5.96 -20.21
N GLN A 167 0.31 6.67 -21.30
CA GLN A 167 0.39 6.10 -22.64
C GLN A 167 1.82 5.71 -22.99
N ALA A 168 2.81 6.54 -22.61
CA ALA A 168 4.21 6.21 -22.78
C ALA A 168 4.61 4.98 -21.94
N ALA A 169 4.25 4.97 -20.66
CA ALA A 169 4.49 3.84 -19.76
C ALA A 169 3.81 2.55 -20.26
N ALA A 170 2.56 2.63 -20.72
CA ALA A 170 1.83 1.49 -21.27
C ALA A 170 2.53 0.90 -22.51
N LYS A 171 3.13 1.71 -23.37
CA LYS A 171 3.89 1.25 -24.54
C LYS A 171 5.24 0.63 -24.18
N MET A 172 5.89 1.11 -23.12
CA MET A 172 7.12 0.52 -22.61
C MET A 172 6.89 -0.78 -21.84
N ARG A 173 5.68 -0.97 -21.28
CA ARG A 173 5.23 -2.24 -20.72
C ARG A 173 4.80 -3.22 -21.82
N GLY A 174 4.71 -4.50 -21.46
CA GLY A 174 4.38 -5.58 -22.38
C GLY A 174 4.80 -6.95 -21.80
N PRO A 175 4.54 -8.05 -22.51
CA PRO A 175 4.89 -9.39 -22.05
C PRO A 175 6.39 -9.55 -21.79
N ILE A 176 6.77 -10.34 -20.79
CA ILE A 176 8.16 -10.72 -20.53
C ILE A 176 8.77 -11.36 -21.78
N GLY A 177 10.01 -11.02 -22.09
CA GLY A 177 10.74 -11.52 -23.27
C GLY A 177 10.41 -10.79 -24.58
N SER A 178 9.36 -9.97 -24.63
CA SER A 178 9.11 -9.09 -25.78
C SER A 178 10.05 -7.89 -25.74
N SER A 179 10.41 -7.32 -26.89
CA SER A 179 11.29 -6.14 -26.95
C SER A 179 10.51 -4.84 -27.16
N VAL A 180 11.11 -3.72 -26.74
CA VAL A 180 10.70 -2.37 -27.09
C VAL A 180 11.88 -1.54 -27.58
N THR A 181 11.71 -0.78 -28.64
CA THR A 181 12.71 0.13 -29.18
C THR A 181 12.37 1.57 -28.79
N LEU A 182 13.31 2.21 -28.10
CA LEU A 182 13.25 3.60 -27.69
C LEU A 182 14.24 4.41 -28.52
N LEU A 183 13.78 5.51 -29.13
CA LEU A 183 14.68 6.54 -29.64
C LEU A 183 14.91 7.55 -28.53
N ILE A 184 16.11 7.59 -27.97
CA ILE A 184 16.51 8.56 -26.93
C ILE A 184 17.39 9.66 -27.50
N GLU A 185 17.38 10.82 -26.86
CA GLU A 185 18.32 11.91 -27.07
C GLU A 185 19.03 12.23 -25.76
N ARG A 186 20.36 12.19 -25.79
CA ARG A 186 21.22 12.48 -24.64
C ARG A 186 22.04 13.73 -24.90
N ASP A 187 22.00 14.66 -23.96
CA ASP A 187 22.77 15.91 -24.05
C ASP A 187 24.27 15.59 -24.18
N GLY A 188 24.93 16.22 -25.16
CA GLY A 188 26.34 16.00 -25.48
C GLY A 188 26.68 14.74 -26.28
N VAL A 189 25.72 13.82 -26.49
CA VAL A 189 25.93 12.57 -27.26
C VAL A 189 25.07 12.52 -28.52
N GLY A 190 23.85 13.07 -28.48
CA GLY A 190 22.90 13.05 -29.59
C GLY A 190 21.88 11.92 -29.50
N LYS A 191 21.31 11.53 -30.64
CA LYS A 191 20.20 10.56 -30.71
C LYS A 191 20.72 9.15 -30.83
N LYS A 192 20.09 8.20 -30.12
CA LYS A 192 20.43 6.78 -30.15
C LYS A 192 19.15 5.94 -30.05
N GLU A 193 19.05 4.89 -30.86
CA GLU A 193 18.04 3.85 -30.66
C GLU A 193 18.56 2.80 -29.69
N VAL A 194 17.70 2.41 -28.75
CA VAL A 194 17.98 1.40 -27.73
C VAL A 194 16.83 0.41 -27.74
N THR A 195 17.12 -0.83 -28.11
CA THR A 195 16.17 -1.93 -27.99
C THR A 195 16.38 -2.62 -26.66
N ILE A 196 15.30 -2.73 -25.89
CA ILE A 196 15.29 -3.26 -24.53
C ILE A 196 14.35 -4.45 -24.50
N VAL A 197 14.81 -5.58 -23.98
CA VAL A 197 13.96 -6.75 -23.74
C VAL A 197 13.21 -6.50 -22.43
N ARG A 198 11.89 -6.61 -22.47
CA ARG A 198 11.04 -6.44 -21.29
C ARG A 198 11.23 -7.63 -20.36
N ASP A 199 11.35 -7.33 -19.08
CA ASP A 199 11.49 -8.34 -18.05
C ASP A 199 10.64 -8.01 -16.82
N ARG A 200 10.60 -8.94 -15.88
CA ARG A 200 10.14 -8.73 -14.53
C ARG A 200 11.20 -7.91 -13.79
N ILE A 201 10.81 -6.73 -13.30
CA ILE A 201 11.63 -5.88 -12.46
C ILE A 201 11.14 -6.03 -11.03
N THR A 202 12.01 -6.54 -10.18
CA THR A 202 11.79 -6.64 -8.75
C THR A 202 12.14 -5.30 -8.10
N LEU A 203 11.20 -4.72 -7.38
CA LEU A 203 11.45 -3.54 -6.56
C LEU A 203 11.95 -4.02 -5.21
N ASN A 204 13.28 -4.14 -5.05
CA ASN A 204 13.88 -4.53 -3.77
C ASN A 204 13.67 -3.41 -2.74
N PRO A 205 12.90 -3.65 -1.66
CA PRO A 205 12.64 -2.61 -0.66
C PRO A 205 13.73 -2.54 0.41
N VAL A 206 14.74 -3.43 0.40
CA VAL A 206 15.76 -3.57 1.42
C VAL A 206 17.10 -3.03 0.92
N VAL A 207 17.70 -2.13 1.70
CA VAL A 207 19.10 -1.74 1.57
C VAL A 207 19.85 -2.33 2.75
N ALA A 208 20.91 -3.09 2.48
CA ALA A 208 21.67 -3.81 3.49
C ALA A 208 23.17 -3.52 3.37
N ASP A 209 23.83 -3.26 4.49
CA ASP A 209 25.28 -3.08 4.53
C ASP A 209 25.88 -3.57 5.85
N LEU A 210 27.13 -4.05 5.81
CA LEU A 210 27.89 -4.39 7.02
C LEU A 210 28.63 -3.14 7.48
N ARG A 211 28.26 -2.66 8.67
CA ARG A 211 28.88 -1.50 9.32
C ARG A 211 29.74 -1.96 10.49
N PHE A 212 30.54 -1.04 11.01
CA PHE A 212 31.37 -1.29 12.19
C PHE A 212 31.10 -0.20 13.21
N SER A 213 30.91 -0.60 14.47
CA SER A 213 30.99 0.33 15.60
C SER A 213 32.40 0.92 15.71
N PRO A 214 32.59 2.03 16.45
CA PRO A 214 33.93 2.59 16.70
C PRO A 214 34.91 1.60 17.33
N GLN A 215 34.43 0.56 18.03
CA GLN A 215 35.25 -0.49 18.66
C GLN A 215 35.49 -1.68 17.73
N GLY A 216 35.02 -1.64 16.49
CA GLY A 216 35.23 -2.68 15.48
C GLY A 216 34.22 -3.83 15.51
N MET A 217 33.18 -3.78 16.36
CA MET A 217 32.10 -4.78 16.32
C MET A 217 31.29 -4.63 15.02
N PRO A 218 31.10 -5.71 14.24
CA PRO A 218 30.34 -5.71 12.99
C PRO A 218 28.83 -5.66 13.24
N ILE A 219 28.15 -4.69 12.61
CA ILE A 219 26.72 -4.43 12.74
C ILE A 219 26.06 -4.58 11.36
N GLY A 220 25.07 -5.45 11.27
CA GLY A 220 24.20 -5.55 10.11
C GLY A 220 23.22 -4.37 10.08
N TYR A 221 23.45 -3.41 9.18
CA TYR A 221 22.51 -2.32 8.95
C TYR A 221 21.52 -2.70 7.85
N LEU A 222 20.24 -2.67 8.18
CA LEU A 222 19.12 -3.03 7.31
C LEU A 222 18.15 -1.86 7.25
N ARG A 223 17.93 -1.29 6.08
CA ARG A 223 16.91 -0.27 5.86
C ARG A 223 15.79 -0.85 5.01
N LEU A 224 14.60 -0.98 5.60
CA LEU A 224 13.41 -1.44 4.92
C LEU A 224 12.54 -0.23 4.55
N THR A 225 12.36 0.00 3.26
CA THR A 225 11.68 1.20 2.75
C THR A 225 10.19 1.01 2.52
N GLN A 226 9.72 -0.22 2.32
CA GLN A 226 8.31 -0.56 2.12
C GLN A 226 8.06 -2.05 2.35
N PHE A 227 6.85 -2.41 2.80
CA PHE A 227 6.38 -3.79 2.91
C PHE A 227 5.65 -4.22 1.62
N ASN A 228 6.39 -4.56 0.57
CA ASN A 228 5.83 -5.17 -0.64
C ASN A 228 5.90 -6.70 -0.56
N ALA A 229 5.42 -7.42 -1.58
CA ALA A 229 5.37 -8.88 -1.56
C ALA A 229 6.74 -9.58 -1.55
N ASN A 230 7.83 -8.85 -1.79
CA ASN A 230 9.20 -9.38 -1.77
C ASN A 230 9.94 -9.04 -0.47
N ALA A 231 9.41 -8.14 0.36
CA ALA A 231 10.15 -7.53 1.47
C ALA A 231 10.63 -8.54 2.51
N ASP A 232 9.82 -9.53 2.85
CA ASP A 232 10.16 -10.59 3.81
C ASP A 232 11.28 -11.49 3.29
N THR A 233 11.20 -11.92 2.04
CA THR A 233 12.23 -12.75 1.41
C THR A 233 13.56 -11.98 1.25
N GLU A 234 13.51 -10.74 0.77
CA GLU A 234 14.69 -9.90 0.60
C GLU A 234 15.36 -9.57 1.94
N LEU A 235 14.57 -9.31 2.98
CA LEU A 235 15.12 -9.04 4.32
C LEU A 235 15.75 -10.30 4.92
N ALA A 236 15.12 -11.47 4.78
CA ALA A 236 15.68 -12.75 5.22
C ALA A 236 17.03 -13.06 4.53
N HIS A 237 17.11 -12.83 3.21
CA HIS A 237 18.36 -12.96 2.46
C HIS A 237 19.43 -11.98 2.94
N ALA A 238 19.05 -10.72 3.18
CA ALA A 238 19.96 -9.69 3.68
C ALA A 238 20.52 -10.05 5.06
N ILE A 239 19.67 -10.49 5.99
CA ILE A 239 20.08 -10.96 7.34
C ILE A 239 21.07 -12.12 7.19
N SER A 240 20.72 -13.16 6.44
CA SER A 240 21.56 -14.35 6.24
C SER A 240 22.90 -14.02 5.57
N SER A 241 22.92 -13.06 4.66
CA SER A 241 24.15 -12.58 4.01
C SER A 241 25.06 -11.84 4.99
N LEU A 242 24.48 -11.00 5.84
CA LEU A 242 25.21 -10.25 6.87
C LEU A 242 25.74 -11.16 7.97
N GLU A 243 24.99 -12.18 8.41
CA GLU A 243 25.48 -13.20 9.36
C GLU A 243 26.71 -13.92 8.82
N LYS A 244 26.67 -14.35 7.54
CA LYS A 244 27.83 -15.00 6.89
C LYS A 244 29.05 -14.09 6.78
N LYS A 245 28.85 -12.76 6.77
CA LYS A 245 29.91 -11.75 6.80
C LYS A 245 30.36 -11.40 8.23
N GLY A 246 29.76 -12.04 9.24
CA GLY A 246 30.14 -11.91 10.64
C GLY A 246 29.41 -10.79 11.38
N ALA A 247 28.24 -10.31 10.91
CA ALA A 247 27.41 -9.42 11.73
C ALA A 247 27.14 -10.05 13.10
N ALA A 248 27.25 -9.26 14.17
CA ALA A 248 27.04 -9.69 15.55
C ALA A 248 25.91 -8.91 16.25
N ALA A 249 25.26 -8.00 15.52
CA ALA A 249 24.13 -7.20 15.95
C ALA A 249 23.48 -6.53 14.75
N TYR A 250 22.25 -6.06 14.92
CA TYR A 250 21.44 -5.50 13.83
C TYR A 250 20.83 -4.15 14.18
N ILE A 251 20.81 -3.26 13.19
CA ILE A 251 19.99 -2.05 13.20
C ILE A 251 18.99 -2.16 12.05
N LEU A 252 17.70 -2.21 12.39
CA LEU A 252 16.60 -2.18 11.42
C LEU A 252 16.03 -0.76 11.34
N ASP A 253 16.28 -0.06 10.24
CA ASP A 253 15.78 1.28 9.99
C ASP A 253 14.43 1.25 9.26
N LEU A 254 13.37 1.60 10.01
CA LEU A 254 11.98 1.72 9.53
C LEU A 254 11.55 3.19 9.35
N ARG A 255 12.49 4.15 9.42
CA ARG A 255 12.18 5.58 9.32
C ARG A 255 11.69 5.92 7.93
N ASN A 256 10.59 6.68 7.86
CA ASN A 256 9.89 7.03 6.62
C ASN A 256 9.39 5.82 5.82
N ASN A 257 9.14 4.68 6.48
CA ASN A 257 8.47 3.54 5.87
C ASN A 257 6.95 3.64 6.14
N PRO A 258 6.12 3.85 5.10
CA PRO A 258 4.67 4.03 5.26
C PRO A 258 3.91 2.71 5.51
N GLY A 259 4.62 1.60 5.68
CA GLY A 259 4.08 0.25 5.79
C GLY A 259 3.92 -0.42 4.42
N GLY A 260 2.78 -1.07 4.21
CA GLY A 260 2.49 -1.85 3.02
C GLY A 260 1.62 -3.05 3.36
N LEU A 261 1.95 -4.21 2.82
CA LEU A 261 1.24 -5.47 3.06
C LEU A 261 1.38 -5.90 4.53
N LEU A 262 0.24 -6.07 5.20
CA LEU A 262 0.17 -6.62 6.57
C LEU A 262 0.91 -7.95 6.67
N GLN A 263 0.65 -8.87 5.74
CA GLN A 263 1.23 -10.21 5.80
C GLN A 263 2.75 -10.15 5.80
N SER A 264 3.34 -9.30 4.95
CA SER A 264 4.79 -9.10 4.92
C SER A 264 5.33 -8.59 6.27
N GLY A 265 4.60 -7.69 6.95
CA GLY A 265 4.93 -7.24 8.30
C GLY A 265 4.94 -8.37 9.33
N ILE A 266 3.95 -9.27 9.25
CA ILE A 266 3.85 -10.46 10.11
C ILE A 266 5.00 -11.43 9.83
N GLU A 267 5.28 -11.75 8.57
CA GLU A 267 6.38 -12.66 8.22
C GLU A 267 7.74 -12.08 8.62
N ILE A 268 7.96 -10.78 8.43
CA ILE A 268 9.19 -10.13 8.90
C ILE A 268 9.32 -10.21 10.42
N ALA A 269 8.23 -10.04 11.19
CA ALA A 269 8.29 -10.19 12.64
C ALA A 269 8.72 -11.61 13.05
N ARG A 270 8.28 -12.64 12.32
CA ARG A 270 8.68 -14.04 12.55
C ARG A 270 10.16 -14.30 12.28
N LEU A 271 10.81 -13.51 11.41
CA LEU A 271 12.26 -13.61 11.22
C LEU A 271 13.05 -13.30 12.50
N TRP A 272 12.45 -12.55 13.43
CA TRP A 272 13.11 -12.09 14.66
C TRP A 272 12.56 -12.72 15.94
N LEU A 273 11.40 -13.39 15.89
CA LEU A 273 10.70 -13.92 17.07
C LEU A 273 10.61 -15.44 17.05
N ASN A 274 11.16 -16.10 18.08
CA ASN A 274 11.00 -17.53 18.31
C ASN A 274 9.54 -17.92 18.62
N SER A 275 8.87 -17.09 19.44
CA SER A 275 7.48 -17.27 19.82
C SER A 275 6.87 -15.94 20.28
N GLY A 276 5.55 -15.87 20.34
CA GLY A 276 4.81 -14.72 20.88
C GLY A 276 3.80 -14.12 19.92
N THR A 277 2.85 -13.36 20.45
CA THR A 277 1.87 -12.63 19.66
C THR A 277 2.57 -11.50 18.89
N ILE A 278 2.24 -11.33 17.62
CA ILE A 278 2.72 -10.24 16.77
C ILE A 278 1.71 -9.09 16.79
N VAL A 279 0.44 -9.38 16.52
CA VAL A 279 -0.61 -8.36 16.44
C VAL A 279 -1.99 -8.96 16.63
N TYR A 280 -2.90 -8.21 17.26
CA TYR A 280 -4.32 -8.52 17.31
C TYR A 280 -5.08 -7.74 16.24
N THR A 281 -6.09 -8.37 15.65
CA THR A 281 -7.04 -7.73 14.73
C THR A 281 -8.37 -7.53 15.43
N VAL A 282 -8.87 -6.29 15.45
CA VAL A 282 -10.13 -5.92 16.11
C VAL A 282 -11.05 -5.24 15.10
N ASN A 283 -12.27 -5.73 14.95
CA ASN A 283 -13.29 -5.08 14.11
C ASN A 283 -14.52 -4.70 14.97
N ARG A 284 -15.59 -4.23 14.33
CA ARG A 284 -16.89 -3.92 14.98
C ARG A 284 -17.48 -5.04 15.85
N GLN A 285 -17.15 -6.30 15.60
CA GLN A 285 -17.62 -7.47 16.36
C GLN A 285 -16.70 -7.81 17.54
N GLY A 286 -15.61 -7.06 17.75
CA GLY A 286 -14.60 -7.30 18.77
C GLY A 286 -13.31 -7.90 18.20
N ILE A 287 -12.49 -8.50 19.07
CA ILE A 287 -11.23 -9.16 18.68
C ILE A 287 -11.56 -10.34 17.75
N GLN A 288 -11.01 -10.32 16.55
CA GLN A 288 -11.20 -11.36 15.54
C GLN A 288 -10.17 -12.49 15.66
N GLY A 289 -8.97 -12.17 16.14
CA GLY A 289 -7.87 -13.12 16.32
C GLY A 289 -6.52 -12.43 16.48
N SER A 290 -5.49 -13.24 16.71
CA SER A 290 -4.08 -12.86 16.76
C SER A 290 -3.30 -13.48 15.61
N PHE A 291 -2.23 -12.79 15.20
CA PHE A 291 -1.13 -13.43 14.50
C PHE A 291 0.00 -13.66 15.48
N GLU A 292 0.64 -14.82 15.37
CA GLU A 292 1.67 -15.27 16.30
C GLU A 292 2.90 -15.77 15.53
N SER A 293 4.04 -15.77 16.24
CA SER A 293 5.23 -16.53 15.85
C SER A 293 5.28 -17.83 16.63
N SER A 294 5.72 -18.90 15.98
CA SER A 294 5.83 -20.25 16.55
C SER A 294 6.90 -21.08 15.83
N GLY A 295 8.12 -20.56 15.73
CA GLY A 295 9.23 -21.18 15.01
C GLY A 295 10.52 -20.41 15.23
N PRO A 296 11.69 -21.00 14.92
CA PRO A 296 12.97 -20.35 15.20
C PRO A 296 13.10 -19.03 14.45
N ALA A 297 13.53 -17.99 15.16
CA ALA A 297 14.02 -16.77 14.56
C ALA A 297 15.26 -17.07 13.70
N LEU A 298 15.53 -16.23 12.71
CA LEU A 298 16.76 -16.34 11.93
C LEU A 298 18.00 -16.06 12.78
N THR A 299 17.86 -15.17 13.77
CA THR A 299 18.96 -14.77 14.64
C THR A 299 18.44 -14.28 15.99
N ASP A 300 19.19 -14.58 17.05
CA ASP A 300 18.96 -14.07 18.39
C ASP A 300 19.86 -12.86 18.72
N ASP A 301 20.66 -12.40 17.75
CA ASP A 301 21.59 -11.28 17.92
C ASP A 301 20.87 -9.98 18.35
N PRO A 302 21.56 -9.08 19.07
CA PRO A 302 20.99 -7.81 19.51
C PRO A 302 20.38 -7.01 18.35
N LEU A 303 19.16 -6.50 18.55
CA LEU A 303 18.42 -5.74 17.55
C LEU A 303 17.97 -4.38 18.11
N VAL A 304 18.27 -3.32 17.37
CA VAL A 304 17.72 -1.98 17.58
C VAL A 304 16.91 -1.56 16.34
N ILE A 305 15.76 -0.94 16.56
CA ILE A 305 14.89 -0.46 15.48
C ILE A 305 14.85 1.06 15.49
N LEU A 306 15.16 1.68 14.34
CA LEU A 306 15.00 3.12 14.17
C LEU A 306 13.60 3.44 13.65
N VAL A 307 12.91 4.34 14.33
CA VAL A 307 11.54 4.77 14.00
C VAL A 307 11.40 6.28 14.03
N ASN A 308 10.47 6.81 13.24
CA ASN A 308 10.12 8.23 13.26
C ASN A 308 8.65 8.45 12.92
N GLN A 309 8.24 9.71 12.82
CA GLN A 309 6.87 10.13 12.47
C GLN A 309 6.40 9.60 11.10
N GLY A 310 7.31 9.18 10.22
CA GLY A 310 7.01 8.57 8.92
C GLY A 310 6.90 7.05 8.94
N THR A 311 7.18 6.40 10.07
CA THR A 311 6.95 4.97 10.29
C THR A 311 5.45 4.74 10.50
N ALA A 312 4.79 3.96 9.65
CA ALA A 312 3.34 3.80 9.67
C ALA A 312 2.85 2.37 9.37
N SER A 313 1.64 2.01 9.83
CA SER A 313 0.92 0.79 9.45
C SER A 313 1.73 -0.49 9.74
N ALA A 314 1.99 -1.34 8.74
CA ALA A 314 2.78 -2.57 8.91
C ALA A 314 4.15 -2.35 9.60
N SER A 315 4.76 -1.17 9.42
CA SER A 315 6.00 -0.82 10.14
C SER A 315 5.76 -0.62 11.64
N GLU A 316 4.63 -0.05 12.04
CA GLU A 316 4.23 0.12 13.44
C GLU A 316 3.84 -1.20 14.08
N ILE A 317 3.24 -2.11 13.31
CA ILE A 317 2.96 -3.48 13.74
C ILE A 317 4.27 -4.20 14.04
N LEU A 318 5.23 -4.17 13.13
CA LEU A 318 6.53 -4.79 13.33
C LEU A 318 7.25 -4.18 14.54
N ALA A 319 7.30 -2.84 14.63
CA ALA A 319 7.94 -2.14 15.74
C ALA A 319 7.27 -2.47 17.08
N GLY A 320 5.94 -2.42 17.15
CA GLY A 320 5.17 -2.74 18.36
C GLY A 320 5.27 -4.22 18.75
N ALA A 321 5.27 -5.14 17.78
CA ALA A 321 5.46 -6.56 18.02
C ALA A 321 6.83 -6.84 18.65
N LEU A 322 7.90 -6.31 18.06
CA LEU A 322 9.26 -6.55 18.55
C LEU A 322 9.55 -5.81 19.85
N GLN A 323 8.92 -4.65 20.09
CA GLN A 323 9.01 -3.94 21.37
C GLN A 323 8.29 -4.72 22.49
N ASP A 324 7.02 -5.09 22.28
CA ASP A 324 6.19 -5.71 23.32
C ASP A 324 6.65 -7.13 23.68
N ASN A 325 7.29 -7.83 22.75
CA ASN A 325 7.94 -9.12 23.01
C ASN A 325 9.38 -8.96 23.55
N HIS A 326 9.82 -7.74 23.88
CA HIS A 326 11.17 -7.44 24.37
C HIS A 326 12.30 -7.94 23.45
N ARG A 327 12.04 -8.05 22.15
CA ARG A 327 13.02 -8.53 21.15
C ARG A 327 13.93 -7.41 20.65
N ALA A 328 13.44 -6.19 20.62
CA ALA A 328 14.19 -5.02 20.14
C ALA A 328 13.92 -3.77 20.97
N THR A 329 14.92 -2.89 21.03
CA THR A 329 14.77 -1.53 21.55
C THR A 329 14.45 -0.58 20.40
N LEU A 330 13.44 0.27 20.56
CA LEU A 330 13.07 1.30 19.59
C LEU A 330 13.80 2.62 19.92
N VAL A 331 14.37 3.23 18.90
CA VAL A 331 15.09 4.51 18.98
C VAL A 331 14.52 5.49 17.97
N GLY A 332 14.30 6.73 18.40
CA GLY A 332 13.95 7.84 17.50
C GLY A 332 12.76 8.63 17.98
N GLU A 333 11.74 8.78 17.14
CA GLU A 333 10.55 9.56 17.45
C GLU A 333 9.28 8.71 17.36
N THR A 334 8.21 9.15 18.05
CA THR A 334 6.89 8.50 17.98
C THR A 334 6.44 8.31 16.54
N THR A 335 5.92 7.11 16.25
CA THR A 335 5.45 6.75 14.90
C THR A 335 4.14 7.46 14.53
N PHE A 336 3.71 7.29 13.28
CA PHE A 336 2.59 8.04 12.70
C PHE A 336 1.24 7.83 13.40
N GLY A 337 0.95 6.62 13.87
CA GLY A 337 -0.34 6.23 14.43
C GLY A 337 -1.36 5.75 13.40
N LYS A 338 -0.93 5.04 12.35
CA LYS A 338 -1.84 4.45 11.36
C LYS A 338 -2.18 3.01 11.74
N GLY A 339 -3.03 2.86 12.75
CA GLY A 339 -3.47 1.56 13.28
C GLY A 339 -4.68 0.92 12.58
N LEU A 340 -5.13 1.44 11.43
CA LEU A 340 -6.33 0.97 10.74
C LEU A 340 -5.99 0.02 9.58
N ILE A 341 -6.73 -1.08 9.46
CA ILE A 341 -6.64 -2.06 8.38
C ILE A 341 -7.57 -1.66 7.24
N GLN A 342 -7.02 -1.49 6.04
CA GLN A 342 -7.82 -1.35 4.82
C GLN A 342 -7.84 -2.68 4.06
N SER A 343 -9.04 -3.11 3.66
CA SER A 343 -9.20 -4.10 2.61
C SER A 343 -9.36 -3.38 1.28
N LEU A 344 -8.73 -3.93 0.25
CA LEU A 344 -8.78 -3.40 -1.10
C LEU A 344 -9.72 -4.25 -1.94
N PHE A 345 -10.75 -3.62 -2.52
CA PHE A 345 -11.75 -4.28 -3.34
C PHE A 345 -11.64 -3.80 -4.79
N GLU A 346 -11.52 -4.74 -5.72
CA GLU A 346 -11.66 -4.44 -7.14
C GLU A 346 -13.13 -4.20 -7.47
N LEU A 347 -13.39 -3.17 -8.27
CA LEU A 347 -14.73 -2.80 -8.72
C LEU A 347 -14.95 -3.24 -10.17
N SER A 348 -16.22 -3.33 -10.56
CA SER A 348 -16.64 -3.88 -11.86
C SER A 348 -16.08 -3.16 -13.11
N ASP A 349 -15.53 -1.96 -12.94
CA ASP A 349 -14.94 -1.17 -14.01
C ASP A 349 -13.39 -1.09 -13.98
N GLY A 350 -12.76 -1.91 -13.13
CA GLY A 350 -11.30 -1.94 -12.94
C GLY A 350 -10.76 -0.83 -12.04
N SER A 351 -11.65 -0.03 -11.41
CA SER A 351 -11.29 0.84 -10.31
C SER A 351 -11.19 0.06 -8.99
N GLY A 352 -10.72 0.73 -7.93
CA GLY A 352 -10.54 0.13 -6.61
C GLY A 352 -11.30 0.87 -5.52
N LEU A 353 -11.58 0.16 -4.43
CA LEU A 353 -12.11 0.74 -3.21
C LEU A 353 -11.28 0.25 -2.03
N ALA A 354 -10.61 1.17 -1.34
CA ALA A 354 -10.03 0.89 -0.04
C ALA A 354 -11.10 1.14 1.04
N VAL A 355 -11.33 0.16 1.91
CA VAL A 355 -12.28 0.29 3.03
C VAL A 355 -11.58 -0.07 4.32
N THR A 356 -11.66 0.78 5.34
CA THR A 356 -11.22 0.45 6.68
C THR A 356 -12.16 -0.59 7.29
N ILE A 357 -11.65 -1.79 7.57
CA ILE A 357 -12.46 -2.92 8.04
C ILE A 357 -12.17 -3.33 9.49
N ALA A 358 -11.00 -2.96 10.00
CA ALA A 358 -10.50 -3.38 11.30
C ALA A 358 -9.41 -2.41 11.78
N LYS A 359 -8.96 -2.59 13.02
CA LYS A 359 -7.80 -1.91 13.61
C LYS A 359 -6.84 -2.94 14.21
N TYR A 360 -5.60 -2.54 14.36
CA TYR A 360 -4.56 -3.32 15.04
C TYR A 360 -4.44 -2.93 16.50
N GLU A 361 -4.15 -3.92 17.34
CA GLU A 361 -3.64 -3.70 18.69
C GLU A 361 -2.32 -4.47 18.85
N THR A 362 -1.36 -3.87 19.56
CA THR A 362 -0.07 -4.51 19.84
C THR A 362 -0.26 -5.70 20.80
N PRO A 363 0.76 -6.57 21.00
CA PRO A 363 0.67 -7.68 21.94
C PRO A 363 0.26 -7.27 23.37
N SER A 364 0.65 -6.07 23.80
CA SER A 364 0.23 -5.46 25.08
C SER A 364 -1.13 -4.74 25.02
N HIS A 365 -1.95 -5.00 24.00
CA HIS A 365 -3.26 -4.38 23.76
C HIS A 365 -3.24 -2.85 23.65
N ARG A 366 -2.14 -2.27 23.13
CA ARG A 366 -2.09 -0.84 22.83
C ARG A 366 -2.76 -0.56 21.48
N ASP A 367 -3.67 0.40 21.46
CA ASP A 367 -4.23 0.92 20.21
C ASP A 367 -3.18 1.80 19.52
N ILE A 368 -2.83 1.45 18.27
CA ILE A 368 -1.84 2.20 17.47
C ILE A 368 -2.49 3.43 16.86
N ASN A 369 -3.80 3.39 16.58
CA ASN A 369 -4.47 4.41 15.80
C ASN A 369 -4.45 5.78 16.50
N LYS A 370 -3.95 6.80 15.81
CA LYS A 370 -3.71 8.18 16.30
C LYS A 370 -2.65 8.35 17.39
N LEU A 371 -2.27 7.28 18.09
CA LEU A 371 -1.29 7.33 19.18
C LEU A 371 0.13 7.04 18.69
N GLY A 372 0.26 6.13 17.74
CA GLY A 372 1.56 5.59 17.32
C GLY A 372 2.21 4.72 18.40
N ILE A 373 3.44 4.31 18.11
CA ILE A 373 4.33 3.58 19.00
C ILE A 373 5.38 4.57 19.48
N LYS A 374 5.46 4.76 20.80
CA LYS A 374 6.51 5.56 21.43
C LYS A 374 7.80 4.73 21.50
N PRO A 375 8.95 5.25 21.04
CA PRO A 375 10.21 4.55 21.17
C PRO A 375 10.67 4.47 22.63
N ASP A 376 11.49 3.47 22.94
CA ASP A 376 12.09 3.27 24.27
C ASP A 376 13.10 4.38 24.56
N VAL A 377 13.85 4.79 23.53
CA VAL A 377 14.82 5.89 23.59
C VAL A 377 14.42 6.99 22.60
N VAL A 378 13.95 8.11 23.13
CA VAL A 378 13.53 9.26 22.32
C VAL A 378 14.76 10.07 21.90
N ILE A 379 15.01 10.13 20.59
CA ILE A 379 16.08 10.93 19.98
C ILE A 379 15.47 11.73 18.83
N SER A 380 15.37 13.05 19.01
CA SER A 380 14.96 13.95 17.94
C SER A 380 16.08 14.14 16.92
N GLN A 381 15.71 14.21 15.65
CA GLN A 381 16.64 14.32 14.53
C GLN A 381 16.11 15.38 13.56
N GLU A 382 16.93 16.38 13.24
CA GLU A 382 16.60 17.28 12.12
C GLU A 382 16.65 16.52 10.80
N SER A 383 15.91 17.00 9.80
CA SER A 383 15.85 16.36 8.48
C SER A 383 17.25 16.17 7.88
N ILE A 384 17.67 14.92 7.71
CA ILE A 384 18.92 14.56 7.06
C ILE A 384 18.71 14.14 5.61
N THR A 385 19.72 14.40 4.78
CA THR A 385 19.76 13.93 3.39
C THR A 385 20.00 12.44 3.32
N ARG A 386 19.68 11.82 2.17
CA ARG A 386 19.93 10.38 1.95
C ARG A 386 21.38 9.98 2.17
N THR A 387 22.33 10.85 1.84
CA THR A 387 23.77 10.59 2.01
C THR A 387 24.25 10.70 3.46
N GLN A 388 23.43 11.29 4.36
CA GLN A 388 23.72 11.41 5.78
C GLN A 388 23.12 10.27 6.62
N ILE A 389 22.23 9.45 6.05
CA ILE A 389 21.64 8.29 6.73
C ILE A 389 22.76 7.31 7.13
N ALA A 390 22.72 6.83 8.37
CA ALA A 390 23.71 5.92 8.95
C ALA A 390 25.15 6.46 8.95
N THR A 391 25.30 7.78 9.13
CA THR A 391 26.59 8.47 9.28
C THR A 391 26.68 9.15 10.65
N GLU A 392 27.77 9.87 10.93
CA GLU A 392 27.92 10.68 12.14
C GLU A 392 26.86 11.78 12.27
N ALA A 393 26.29 12.25 11.15
CA ALA A 393 25.22 13.25 11.15
C ALA A 393 23.83 12.68 11.56
N ASP A 394 23.70 11.36 11.65
CA ASP A 394 22.47 10.66 12.00
C ASP A 394 22.47 10.27 13.48
N LEU A 395 21.97 11.15 14.34
CA LEU A 395 22.00 10.99 15.81
C LEU A 395 21.21 9.76 16.27
N GLN A 396 20.11 9.43 15.58
CA GLN A 396 19.32 8.23 15.89
C GLN A 396 20.12 6.96 15.60
N TYR A 397 20.84 6.92 14.48
CA TYR A 397 21.75 5.82 14.17
C TYR A 397 22.92 5.75 15.18
N GLN A 398 23.54 6.89 15.53
CA GLN A 398 24.60 6.91 16.55
C GLN A 398 24.12 6.40 17.90
N ALA A 399 22.91 6.81 18.33
CA ALA A 399 22.31 6.31 19.57
C ALA A 399 22.07 4.79 19.53
N ALA A 400 21.61 4.26 18.39
CA ALA A 400 21.44 2.82 18.22
C ALA A 400 22.77 2.05 18.30
N VAL A 401 23.85 2.57 17.69
CA VAL A 401 25.19 1.96 17.78
C VAL A 401 25.67 1.91 19.24
N GLU A 402 25.50 2.99 20.01
CA GLU A 402 25.89 3.02 21.44
C GLU A 402 25.03 2.10 22.33
N LEU A 403 23.74 1.91 22.01
CA LEU A 403 22.87 0.97 22.73
C LEU A 403 23.28 -0.48 22.53
N ILE A 404 23.58 -0.87 21.29
CA ILE A 404 24.04 -2.24 20.99
C ILE A 404 25.30 -2.54 21.78
N LYS A 405 26.27 -1.61 21.81
CA LYS A 405 27.49 -1.73 22.63
C LYS A 405 27.19 -2.00 24.10
N THR A 406 26.23 -1.28 24.69
CA THR A 406 25.90 -1.43 26.12
C THR A 406 25.27 -2.80 26.41
N ASN A 407 24.37 -3.26 25.54
CA ASN A 407 23.70 -4.55 25.71
C ASN A 407 24.65 -5.74 25.51
N SER A 408 25.59 -5.66 24.57
CA SER A 408 26.61 -6.71 24.37
C SER A 408 27.51 -6.87 25.60
N VAL A 409 27.93 -5.76 26.22
CA VAL A 409 28.75 -5.80 27.44
C VAL A 409 28.01 -6.45 28.61
N LEU A 410 26.71 -6.20 28.77
CA LEU A 410 25.90 -6.82 29.83
C LEU A 410 25.67 -8.32 29.59
N ALA A 411 25.47 -8.73 28.33
CA ALA A 411 25.31 -10.13 27.97
C ALA A 411 26.58 -10.96 28.23
N GLU A 412 27.77 -10.41 27.96
CA GLU A 412 29.05 -11.08 28.26
C GLU A 412 29.36 -11.21 29.78
N VAL A 413 28.83 -10.30 30.61
CA VAL A 413 29.02 -10.35 32.07
C VAL A 413 28.06 -11.33 32.74
N GLY A 414 26.85 -11.53 32.20
CA GLY A 414 25.86 -12.48 32.73
C GLY A 414 26.04 -13.94 32.30
N SER A 415 26.97 -14.22 31.39
CA SER A 415 27.26 -15.56 30.86
C SER A 415 28.60 -16.16 31.37
N LYS A 416 29.20 -15.53 32.38
CA LYS A 416 30.28 -16.09 33.22
C LYS A 416 29.74 -16.48 34.59
#